data_AF-A0A6A7GEB7-F1
#
_entry.id   AF-A0A6A7GEB7-F1
#
_cell.length_a   1.000
_cell.length_b   1.000
_cell.length_c   1.000
_cell.angle_alpha   90.00
_cell.angle_beta   90.00
_cell.angle_gamma   90.00
#
_symmetry.space_group_name_H-M   'P 1'
#
loop_
_entity.id
_entity.type
_entity.pdbx_description
1 polymer ?
#
loop_
_entity_poly.entity_id
_entity_poly.type
_entity_poly.pdbx_seq_one_letter_code
_entity_poly.pdbx_strand_id
1 'polypeptide(L)'
;MKAVKEICLLMLILALSGCAGGLNSIQKKEYVAFEYDGVLVKEKNPVTGAVLGILPGIGSFYVGEVGYGILNLLAWPVSILWDPISGYNGSMSINYDITKKVLRDKKNKEISMLDDQLAGKKIDTSTYFLEKRKIENKYN
;
A
#
# COMPACT_ATOMS: atom_id res chain seq x y z
N MET A 1 33.69 -27.00 8.41
CA MET A 1 33.94 -25.57 8.13
C MET A 1 33.32 -25.08 6.82
N LYS A 2 33.42 -25.81 5.69
CA LYS A 2 32.77 -25.41 4.41
C LYS A 2 31.25 -25.23 4.52
N ALA A 3 30.54 -26.21 5.09
CA ALA A 3 29.09 -26.14 5.30
C ALA A 3 28.65 -24.94 6.17
N VAL A 4 29.41 -24.59 7.21
CA VAL A 4 29.12 -23.43 8.07
C VAL A 4 29.28 -22.11 7.29
N LYS A 5 30.29 -22.04 6.41
CA LYS A 5 30.51 -20.86 5.55
C LYS A 5 29.40 -20.71 4.52
N GLU A 6 28.91 -21.81 3.94
CA GLU A 6 27.78 -21.83 3.00
C GLU A 6 26.47 -21.46 3.67
N ILE A 7 26.19 -21.97 4.88
CA ILE A 7 25.01 -21.63 5.68
C ILE A 7 25.00 -20.13 6.06
N CYS A 8 26.14 -19.59 6.50
CA CYS A 8 26.26 -18.15 6.79
C CYS A 8 26.07 -17.28 5.55
N LEU A 9 26.58 -17.72 4.39
CA LEU A 9 26.39 -16.99 3.13
C LEU A 9 24.91 -16.99 2.70
N LEU A 10 24.22 -18.13 2.85
CA LEU A 10 22.80 -18.25 2.56
C LEU A 10 21.95 -17.36 3.47
N MET A 11 22.24 -17.35 4.78
CA MET A 11 21.58 -16.45 5.74
C MET A 11 21.84 -14.99 5.44
N LEU A 12 23.05 -14.63 5.00
CA LEU A 12 23.37 -13.24 4.62
C LEU A 12 22.58 -12.80 3.37
N ILE A 13 22.43 -13.69 2.38
CA ILE A 13 21.62 -13.40 1.18
C ILE A 13 20.13 -13.26 1.53
N LEU A 14 19.61 -14.11 2.41
CA LEU A 14 18.22 -14.03 2.91
C LEU A 14 17.98 -12.77 3.78
N ALA A 15 18.99 -12.32 4.52
CA ALA A 15 18.90 -11.07 5.29
C ALA A 15 18.95 -9.82 4.39
N LEU A 16 19.58 -9.92 3.21
CA LEU A 16 19.66 -8.84 2.22
C LEU A 16 18.40 -8.78 1.31
N SER A 17 17.64 -9.87 1.17
CA SER A 17 16.28 -9.81 0.60
C SER A 17 15.36 -9.18 1.63
N GLY A 18 15.23 -7.85 1.55
CA GLY A 18 14.51 -7.02 2.52
C GLY A 18 13.13 -7.57 2.90
N CYS A 19 12.88 -7.60 4.21
CA CYS A 19 11.59 -7.89 4.82
C CYS A 19 10.50 -7.05 4.14
N ALA A 20 9.38 -7.68 3.75
CA ALA A 20 8.22 -7.06 3.11
C ALA A 20 7.93 -5.68 3.71
N GLY A 21 8.22 -4.64 2.92
CA GLY A 21 8.20 -3.25 3.37
C GLY A 21 6.78 -2.75 3.54
N GLY A 22 6.38 -2.49 4.78
CA GLY A 22 5.23 -1.64 5.06
C GLY A 22 5.42 -0.22 4.54
N LEU A 23 4.42 0.63 4.78
CA LEU A 23 4.49 2.05 4.49
C LEU A 23 5.72 2.70 5.16
N ASN A 24 6.45 3.52 4.39
CA ASN A 24 7.51 4.35 4.95
C ASN A 24 6.93 5.48 5.83
N SER A 25 7.79 6.24 6.52
CA SER A 25 7.36 7.27 7.48
C SER A 25 6.49 8.37 6.86
N ILE A 26 6.74 8.74 5.59
CA ILE A 26 5.95 9.75 4.87
C ILE A 26 4.60 9.15 4.47
N GLN A 27 4.61 7.96 3.86
CA GLN A 27 3.40 7.28 3.43
C GLN A 27 2.48 6.96 4.61
N LYS A 28 3.03 6.65 5.78
CA LYS A 28 2.24 6.42 7.00
C LYS A 28 1.57 7.71 7.50
N LYS A 29 2.24 8.85 7.42
CA LYS A 29 1.62 10.16 7.73
C LYS A 29 0.50 10.48 6.75
N GLU A 30 0.72 10.25 5.47
CA GLU A 30 -0.28 10.45 4.42
C GLU A 30 -1.47 9.49 4.58
N TYR A 31 -1.22 8.22 4.95
CA TYR A 31 -2.28 7.26 5.28
C TYR A 31 -3.16 7.74 6.43
N VAL A 32 -2.56 8.29 7.49
CA VAL A 32 -3.30 8.87 8.62
C VAL A 32 -4.06 10.12 8.19
N ALA A 33 -3.48 10.95 7.32
CA ALA A 33 -4.19 12.09 6.74
C ALA A 33 -5.42 11.63 5.94
N PHE A 34 -5.29 10.60 5.09
CA PHE A 34 -6.43 10.02 4.38
C PHE A 34 -7.52 9.49 5.31
N GLU A 35 -7.13 8.89 6.44
CA GLU A 35 -8.09 8.42 7.45
C GLU A 35 -8.80 9.59 8.14
N TYR A 36 -8.06 10.64 8.50
CA TYR A 36 -8.60 11.84 9.12
C TYR A 36 -9.54 12.62 8.18
N ASP A 37 -9.17 12.74 6.91
CA ASP A 37 -9.96 13.41 5.87
C ASP A 37 -11.15 12.56 5.39
N GLY A 38 -11.30 11.33 5.91
CA GLY A 38 -12.39 10.42 5.55
C GLY A 38 -12.34 9.92 4.10
N VAL A 39 -11.20 10.06 3.43
CA VAL A 39 -11.00 9.63 2.03
C VAL A 39 -10.33 8.26 1.90
N LEU A 40 -9.87 7.69 3.02
CA LEU A 40 -9.23 6.38 3.06
C LEU A 40 -10.19 5.27 2.60
N VAL A 41 -9.75 4.52 1.60
CA VAL A 41 -10.43 3.33 1.10
C VAL A 41 -9.85 2.10 1.81
N LYS A 42 -10.68 1.42 2.61
CA LYS A 42 -10.31 0.23 3.39
C LYS A 42 -10.74 -1.05 2.68
N GLU A 43 -9.86 -1.59 1.83
CA GLU A 43 -10.06 -2.88 1.18
C GLU A 43 -9.68 -4.06 2.11
N LYS A 44 -8.66 -3.86 2.94
CA LYS A 44 -8.17 -4.83 3.90
C LYS A 44 -8.20 -4.24 5.30
N ASN A 45 -8.68 -5.00 6.28
CA ASN A 45 -8.58 -4.62 7.69
C ASN A 45 -7.18 -4.97 8.24
N PRO A 46 -6.37 -3.99 8.72
CA PRO A 46 -5.04 -4.26 9.28
C PRO A 46 -5.06 -5.14 10.53
N VAL A 47 -6.07 -5.00 11.38
CA VAL A 47 -6.22 -5.85 12.57
C VAL A 47 -6.49 -7.29 12.18
N THR A 48 -7.35 -7.51 11.18
CA THR A 48 -7.60 -8.85 10.64
C THR A 48 -6.32 -9.45 10.05
N GLY A 49 -5.55 -8.68 9.30
CA GLY A 49 -4.24 -9.12 8.78
C GLY A 49 -3.28 -9.54 9.90
N ALA A 50 -3.22 -8.77 10.99
CA ALA A 50 -2.39 -9.10 12.14
C ALA A 50 -2.84 -10.38 12.85
N VAL A 51 -4.14 -10.53 13.10
CA VAL A 51 -4.71 -11.71 13.75
C VAL A 51 -4.47 -12.96 12.91
N LEU A 52 -4.69 -12.88 11.59
CA LEU A 52 -4.42 -13.98 10.67
C LEU A 52 -2.93 -14.34 10.60
N GLY A 53 -2.03 -13.41 10.89
CA GLY A 53 -0.59 -13.67 10.96
C GLY A 53 -0.14 -14.49 12.18
N ILE A 54 -1.02 -14.72 13.17
CA ILE A 54 -0.73 -15.68 14.26
C ILE A 54 -0.86 -17.12 13.74
N LEU A 55 -1.70 -17.33 12.74
CA LEU A 55 -1.88 -18.61 12.07
C LEU A 55 -0.75 -18.81 11.04
N PRO A 56 -0.35 -20.05 10.76
CA PRO A 56 0.79 -20.35 9.90
C PRO A 56 0.64 -19.77 8.49
N GLY A 57 1.25 -18.60 8.24
CA GLY A 57 1.30 -17.92 6.95
C GLY A 57 0.00 -17.29 6.47
N ILE A 58 -1.10 -17.38 7.23
CA ILE A 58 -2.43 -16.93 6.78
C ILE A 58 -2.49 -15.40 6.69
N GLY A 59 -1.76 -14.67 7.54
CA GLY A 59 -1.63 -13.22 7.45
C GLY A 59 -1.03 -12.78 6.13
N SER A 60 0.09 -13.39 5.74
CA SER A 60 0.74 -13.17 4.44
C SER A 60 -0.16 -13.51 3.26
N PHE A 61 -0.90 -14.62 3.30
CA PHE A 61 -1.86 -14.95 2.23
C PHE A 61 -3.00 -13.93 2.12
N TYR A 62 -3.48 -13.40 3.25
CA TYR A 62 -4.54 -12.40 3.27
C TYR A 62 -4.16 -11.09 2.57
N VAL A 63 -2.90 -10.68 2.69
CA VAL A 63 -2.34 -9.50 2.00
C VAL A 63 -1.80 -9.82 0.60
N GLY A 64 -1.98 -11.05 0.09
CA GLY A 64 -1.56 -11.45 -1.26
C GLY A 64 -0.06 -11.77 -1.39
N GLU A 65 0.65 -11.85 -0.28
CA GLU A 65 2.08 -12.17 -0.22
C GLU A 65 2.31 -13.68 -0.18
N VAL A 66 2.00 -14.38 -1.28
CA VAL A 66 2.03 -15.85 -1.37
C VAL A 66 3.41 -16.43 -1.01
N GLY A 67 4.49 -15.80 -1.47
CA GLY A 67 5.85 -16.25 -1.17
C GLY A 67 6.16 -16.22 0.34
N TYR A 68 5.81 -15.13 1.02
CA TYR A 68 5.95 -15.01 2.46
C TYR A 68 5.01 -15.95 3.21
N GLY A 69 3.80 -16.19 2.70
CA GLY A 69 2.87 -17.16 3.28
C GLY A 69 3.44 -18.58 3.32
N ILE A 70 4.09 -19.03 2.23
CA ILE A 70 4.75 -20.34 2.19
C ILE A 70 5.92 -20.40 3.18
N LEU A 71 6.75 -19.35 3.24
CA LEU A 71 7.86 -19.29 4.18
C LEU A 71 7.37 -19.29 5.64
N ASN A 72 6.32 -18.54 5.95
CA ASN A 72 5.76 -18.42 7.30
C ASN A 72 5.03 -19.70 7.73
N LEU A 73 4.46 -20.45 6.79
CA LEU A 73 3.93 -21.80 7.02
C LEU A 73 5.05 -22.78 7.41
N LEU A 74 6.18 -22.75 6.69
CA LEU A 74 7.34 -23.62 6.98
C LEU A 74 8.06 -23.24 8.28
N ALA A 75 8.08 -21.95 8.61
CA ALA A 75 8.75 -21.41 9.80
C ALA A 75 7.85 -21.35 11.05
N TRP A 76 6.60 -21.83 10.97
CA TRP A 76 5.71 -21.88 12.11
C TRP A 76 6.22 -22.88 13.17
N PRO A 77 6.17 -22.55 14.48
CA PRO A 77 5.50 -21.41 15.11
C PRO A 77 6.37 -20.14 15.27
N VAL A 78 7.63 -20.17 14.84
CA VAL A 78 8.56 -19.02 15.01
C VAL A 78 8.05 -17.80 14.23
N SER A 79 7.33 -18.02 13.13
CA SER A 79 6.74 -16.97 12.30
C SER A 79 5.74 -16.05 13.00
N ILE A 80 5.19 -16.44 14.16
CA ILE A 80 4.33 -15.58 14.99
C ILE A 80 5.05 -14.29 15.43
N LEU A 81 6.39 -14.30 15.47
CA LEU A 81 7.18 -13.12 15.84
C LEU A 81 7.15 -12.00 14.79
N TRP A 82 6.84 -12.30 13.51
CA TRP A 82 6.89 -11.31 12.43
C TRP A 82 5.68 -11.31 11.48
N ASP A 83 5.00 -12.43 11.26
CA ASP A 83 3.86 -12.53 10.34
C ASP A 83 2.66 -11.65 10.76
N PRO A 84 2.33 -11.46 12.06
CA PRO A 84 1.31 -10.49 12.47
C PRO A 84 1.66 -9.05 12.06
N ILE A 85 2.92 -8.67 12.18
CA ILE A 85 3.41 -7.33 11.81
C ILE A 85 3.38 -7.16 10.29
N SER A 86 3.79 -8.20 9.55
CA SER A 86 3.70 -8.24 8.08
C SER A 86 2.26 -8.11 7.61
N GLY A 87 1.32 -8.90 8.15
CA GLY A 87 -0.10 -8.84 7.78
C GLY A 87 -0.76 -7.48 8.07
N TYR A 88 -0.40 -6.85 9.18
CA TYR A 88 -0.86 -5.48 9.50
C TYR A 88 -0.33 -4.45 8.49
N ASN A 89 0.98 -4.47 8.26
CA ASN A 89 1.65 -3.51 7.39
C ASN A 89 1.23 -3.69 5.93
N GLY A 90 1.15 -4.93 5.44
CA GLY A 90 0.68 -5.23 4.09
C GLY A 90 -0.75 -4.75 3.85
N SER A 91 -1.63 -4.90 4.86
CA SER A 91 -3.01 -4.38 4.79
C SER A 91 -3.04 -2.85 4.69
N MET A 92 -2.20 -2.14 5.46
CA MET A 92 -2.06 -0.68 5.35
C MET A 92 -1.53 -0.26 3.98
N SER A 93 -0.52 -0.95 3.45
CA SER A 93 0.05 -0.67 2.13
C SER A 93 -0.99 -0.83 1.02
N ILE A 94 -1.77 -1.92 1.03
CA ILE A 94 -2.86 -2.14 0.07
C ILE A 94 -3.88 -0.99 0.14
N ASN A 95 -4.35 -0.65 1.34
CA ASN A 95 -5.32 0.42 1.55
C ASN A 95 -4.78 1.79 1.09
N TYR A 96 -3.50 2.06 1.33
CA TYR A 96 -2.84 3.28 0.87
C TYR A 96 -2.80 3.37 -0.66
N ASP A 97 -2.36 2.30 -1.32
CA ASP A 97 -2.20 2.25 -2.77
C ASP A 97 -3.54 2.34 -3.49
N ILE A 98 -4.57 1.64 -3.00
CA ILE A 98 -5.92 1.74 -3.55
C ILE A 98 -6.52 3.13 -3.34
N THR A 99 -6.29 3.74 -2.17
CA THR A 99 -6.74 5.12 -1.90
C THR A 99 -6.12 6.10 -2.87
N LYS A 100 -4.79 6.05 -3.08
CA LYS A 100 -4.12 6.92 -4.06
C LYS A 100 -4.61 6.68 -5.48
N LYS A 101 -4.83 5.43 -5.86
CA LYS A 101 -5.41 5.10 -7.16
C LYS A 101 -6.79 5.73 -7.33
N VAL A 102 -7.67 5.58 -6.34
CA VAL A 102 -9.04 6.15 -6.36
C VAL A 102 -9.01 7.69 -6.42
N LEU A 103 -8.17 8.35 -5.63
CA LEU A 103 -8.02 9.81 -5.65
C LEU A 103 -7.51 10.30 -7.00
N ARG A 104 -6.51 9.63 -7.57
CA ARG A 104 -5.98 9.94 -8.91
C ARG A 104 -7.05 9.74 -9.99
N ASP A 105 -7.80 8.65 -9.93
CA ASP A 105 -8.85 8.34 -10.91
C ASP A 105 -9.98 9.39 -10.82
N LYS A 106 -10.35 9.84 -9.61
CA LYS A 106 -11.29 10.95 -9.38
C LYS A 106 -10.77 12.27 -9.94
N LYS A 107 -9.51 12.62 -9.65
CA LYS A 107 -8.86 13.82 -10.19
C LYS A 107 -8.87 13.84 -11.72
N ASN A 108 -8.46 12.74 -12.35
CA ASN A 108 -8.41 12.62 -13.80
C ASN A 108 -9.80 12.72 -14.43
N LYS A 109 -10.83 12.18 -13.76
CA LYS A 109 -12.22 12.32 -14.21
C LYS A 109 -12.68 13.78 -14.16
N GLU A 110 -12.39 14.50 -13.08
CA GLU A 110 -12.73 15.93 -12.98
C GLU A 110 -12.01 16.77 -14.05
N ILE A 111 -10.72 16.49 -14.31
CA ILE A 111 -9.96 17.16 -15.38
C ILE A 111 -10.53 16.82 -16.77
N SER A 112 -10.85 15.56 -17.04
CA SER A 112 -11.46 15.15 -18.32
C SER A 112 -12.79 15.86 -18.57
N MET A 113 -13.62 16.02 -17.55
CA MET A 113 -14.87 16.77 -17.67
C MET A 113 -14.63 18.25 -17.96
N LEU A 114 -13.54 18.83 -17.42
CA LEU A 114 -13.12 20.19 -17.70
C LEU A 114 -12.59 20.33 -19.14
N ASP A 115 -11.83 19.35 -19.63
CA ASP A 115 -11.36 19.29 -21.01
C ASP A 115 -12.53 19.23 -22.01
N ASP A 116 -13.54 18.41 -21.72
CA ASP A 116 -14.78 18.33 -22.53
C ASP A 116 -15.54 19.65 -22.58
N GLN A 117 -15.58 20.40 -21.46
CA GLN A 117 -16.19 21.73 -21.41
C GLN A 117 -15.44 22.75 -22.26
N LEU A 118 -14.10 22.70 -22.27
CA LEU A 118 -13.27 23.57 -23.10
C LEU A 118 -13.45 23.21 -24.60
N ALA A 119 -13.43 21.93 -24.94
CA ALA A 119 -13.64 21.45 -26.30
C ALA A 119 -15.04 21.84 -26.83
N GLY A 120 -16.06 21.77 -25.97
CA GLY A 120 -17.41 22.24 -26.26
C GLY A 120 -17.59 23.77 -26.25
N LYS A 121 -16.52 24.55 -26.08
CA LYS A 121 -16.52 26.02 -25.96
C LYS A 121 -17.47 26.55 -24.88
N LYS A 122 -17.75 25.75 -23.83
CA LYS A 122 -18.59 26.14 -22.69
C LYS A 122 -17.84 27.02 -21.69
N ILE A 123 -16.52 26.93 -21.68
CA ILE A 123 -15.62 27.72 -20.84
C ILE A 123 -14.49 28.32 -21.68
N ASP A 124 -13.94 29.43 -21.22
CA ASP A 124 -12.74 30.04 -21.81
C ASP A 124 -11.45 29.42 -21.22
N THR A 125 -10.36 29.55 -21.98
CA THR A 125 -9.00 29.13 -21.61
C THR A 125 -8.54 29.68 -20.26
N SER A 126 -8.84 30.94 -19.92
CA SER A 126 -8.49 31.51 -18.62
C SER A 126 -9.22 30.81 -17.48
N THR A 127 -10.52 30.53 -17.67
CA THR A 127 -11.35 29.82 -16.69
C THR A 127 -10.87 28.37 -16.51
N TYR A 128 -10.49 27.71 -17.62
CA TYR A 128 -9.92 26.37 -17.60
C TYR A 128 -8.70 26.28 -16.69
N PHE A 129 -7.72 27.20 -16.82
CA PHE A 129 -6.51 27.15 -15.99
C PHE A 129 -6.79 27.37 -14.50
N LEU A 130 -7.74 28.25 -14.18
CA LEU A 130 -8.13 28.50 -12.78
C LEU A 130 -8.82 27.27 -12.17
N GLU A 131 -9.78 26.66 -12.87
CA GLU A 131 -10.49 25.47 -12.39
C GLU A 131 -9.57 24.26 -12.32
N LYS A 132 -8.70 24.06 -13.31
CA LYS A 132 -7.70 22.99 -13.29
C LYS A 132 -6.79 23.09 -12.06
N ARG A 133 -6.30 24.29 -11.73
CA ARG A 133 -5.48 24.51 -10.53
C ARG A 133 -6.25 24.23 -9.23
N LYS A 134 -7.55 24.58 -9.18
CA LYS A 134 -8.40 24.23 -8.02
C LYS A 134 -8.55 22.72 -7.87
N ILE A 135 -8.76 21.99 -8.97
CA ILE A 135 -8.83 20.52 -8.95
C ILE A 135 -7.49 19.95 -8.49
N GLU A 136 -6.36 20.41 -9.04
CA GLU A 136 -5.03 19.95 -8.62
C GLU A 136 -4.79 20.18 -7.12
N ASN A 137 -5.15 21.35 -6.59
CA ASN A 137 -5.01 21.67 -5.17
C ASN A 137 -5.94 20.86 -4.27
N LYS A 138 -7.11 20.44 -4.75
CA LYS A 138 -8.09 19.62 -4.00
C LYS A 138 -7.60 18.19 -3.76
N TYR A 139 -6.74 17.66 -4.64
CA TYR A 139 -6.28 16.28 -4.63
C TYR A 139 -4.78 16.13 -4.26
N ASN A 140 -4.14 17.21 -3.85
CA ASN A 140 -2.73 17.25 -3.41
C ASN A 140 -2.61 17.18 -1.89
#